data_AF-A0A060QNI1-F1
#
_entry.id   AF-A0A060QNI1-F1
#
_cell.length_a   1.000
_cell.length_b   1.000
_cell.length_c   1.000
_cell.angle_alpha   90.00
_cell.angle_beta   90.00
_cell.angle_gamma   90.00
#
_symmetry.space_group_name_H-M   'P 1'
#
loop_
_entity.id
_entity.type
_entity.pdbx_description
1 polymer ?
#
loop_
_entity_poly.entity_id
_entity_poly.type
_entity_poly.pdbx_seq_one_letter_code
_entity_poly.pdbx_strand_id
1 'polypeptide(L)'
;MNKKIIFKKNQASKFAYFSLMFVAGTSIEQVNELGFSHLIEHLLIRAGNEQSLNELFDMNGAAIKGETSRDYINLSGYCLAEDFNKIFKILISRIFNLSITEDELLREKKIVLIELNQYENSKKSINDNRVIFKNSSWSIDIIGTRGNIEYVSLETIYKFYIKQSINF
;
A
#
# COMPACT_ATOMS: atom_id res chain seq x y z
N MET A 1 9.68 11.69 -16.09
CA MET A 1 9.01 11.63 -14.77
C MET A 1 9.65 12.62 -13.82
N ASN A 2 8.86 13.44 -13.12
CA ASN A 2 9.36 14.39 -12.13
C ASN A 2 9.26 13.77 -10.72
N LYS A 3 10.32 13.12 -10.26
CA LYS A 3 10.47 12.74 -8.84
C LYS A 3 10.54 14.02 -8.01
N LYS A 4 9.62 14.20 -7.06
CA LYS A 4 9.64 15.35 -6.14
C LYS A 4 10.14 14.88 -4.79
N ILE A 5 11.32 15.35 -4.40
CA ILE A 5 11.88 15.09 -3.08
C ILE A 5 11.72 16.37 -2.27
N ILE A 6 11.08 16.27 -1.10
CA ILE A 6 10.90 17.39 -0.18
C ILE A 6 11.60 17.02 1.13
N PHE A 7 12.58 17.84 1.53
CA PHE A 7 13.28 17.69 2.79
C PHE A 7 13.06 18.93 3.66
N LYS A 8 12.69 18.70 4.92
CA LYS A 8 12.55 19.76 5.92
C LYS A 8 13.37 19.38 7.15
N LYS A 9 14.48 20.09 7.37
CA LYS A 9 15.33 19.89 8.55
C LYS A 9 14.66 20.45 9.80
N ASN A 10 14.58 19.66 10.86
CA ASN A 10 14.23 20.13 12.21
C ASN A 10 15.32 19.67 13.19
N GLN A 11 16.23 20.58 13.56
CA GLN A 11 17.39 20.25 14.41
C GLN A 11 17.02 19.89 15.85
N ALA A 12 15.82 20.28 16.32
CA ALA A 12 15.36 19.95 17.67
C ALA A 12 14.77 18.53 17.76
N SER A 13 14.46 17.88 16.63
CA SER A 13 13.85 16.55 16.61
C SER A 13 14.91 15.45 16.72
N LYS A 14 14.69 14.51 17.65
CA LYS A 14 15.44 13.25 17.71
C LYS A 14 14.91 12.19 16.74
N PHE A 15 13.77 12.46 16.11
CA PHE A 15 13.10 11.55 15.18
C PHE A 15 13.15 12.11 13.75
N ALA A 16 13.21 11.21 12.79
CA ALA A 16 12.96 11.48 11.39
C ALA A 16 11.60 10.89 10.99
N TYR A 17 10.82 11.65 10.24
CA TYR A 17 9.61 11.18 9.58
C TYR A 17 9.88 11.04 8.08
N PHE A 18 9.34 10.00 7.46
CA PHE A 18 9.38 9.80 6.03
C PHE A 18 8.00 9.43 5.49
N SER A 19 7.79 9.76 4.22
CA SER A 19 6.62 9.39 3.44
C SER A 19 7.05 9.20 2.00
N LEU A 20 6.73 8.05 1.43
CA LEU A 20 6.96 7.70 0.05
C LEU A 20 5.58 7.47 -0.58
N MET A 21 5.22 8.38 -1.47
CA MET A 21 3.92 8.37 -2.14
C MET A 21 4.07 7.96 -3.60
N PHE A 22 3.15 7.13 -4.04
CA PHE A 22 3.13 6.49 -5.34
C PHE A 22 1.78 6.72 -5.99
N VAL A 23 1.76 7.02 -7.29
CA VAL A 23 0.50 7.12 -8.04
C VAL A 23 -0.07 5.71 -8.19
N ALA A 24 -1.17 5.44 -7.48
CA ALA A 24 -1.81 4.14 -7.36
C ALA A 24 -3.24 4.34 -6.83
N GLY A 25 -4.10 3.33 -6.84
CA GLY A 25 -5.43 3.39 -6.24
C GLY A 25 -6.57 3.27 -7.25
N THR A 26 -7.79 3.15 -6.73
CA THR A 26 -9.00 2.82 -7.50
C THR A 26 -9.37 3.82 -8.59
N SER A 27 -8.90 5.07 -8.50
CA SER A 27 -9.16 6.09 -9.52
C SER A 27 -8.41 5.84 -10.83
N ILE A 28 -7.31 5.06 -10.80
CA ILE A 28 -6.47 4.75 -11.95
C ILE A 28 -6.46 3.26 -12.32
N GLU A 29 -7.12 2.42 -11.53
CA GLU A 29 -7.30 0.99 -11.79
C GLU A 29 -8.30 0.75 -12.92
N GLN A 30 -8.04 -0.28 -13.72
CA GLN A 30 -9.05 -0.81 -14.63
C GLN A 30 -10.13 -1.59 -13.86
N VAL A 31 -11.27 -1.85 -14.50
CA VAL A 31 -12.40 -2.59 -13.88
C VAL A 31 -11.98 -3.95 -13.31
N ASN A 32 -11.08 -4.65 -14.00
CA ASN A 32 -10.52 -5.94 -13.59
C ASN A 32 -9.31 -5.82 -12.64
N GLU A 33 -8.93 -4.61 -12.24
CA GLU A 33 -7.81 -4.31 -11.33
C GLU A 33 -8.31 -3.67 -10.01
N LEU A 34 -9.61 -3.41 -9.86
CA LEU A 34 -10.17 -2.71 -8.71
C LEU A 34 -9.80 -3.40 -7.38
N GLY A 35 -9.03 -2.71 -6.54
CA GLY A 35 -8.50 -3.17 -5.24
C GLY A 35 -7.06 -3.66 -5.27
N PHE A 36 -6.40 -3.72 -6.43
CA PHE A 36 -5.03 -4.23 -6.54
C PHE A 36 -4.02 -3.34 -5.83
N SER A 37 -4.23 -2.02 -5.81
CA SER A 37 -3.35 -1.07 -5.11
C SER A 37 -3.40 -1.30 -3.61
N HIS A 38 -4.58 -1.55 -3.05
CA HIS A 38 -4.75 -1.87 -1.64
C HIS A 38 -4.06 -3.19 -1.28
N LEU A 39 -4.27 -4.23 -2.11
CA LEU A 39 -3.59 -5.51 -1.93
C LEU A 39 -2.05 -5.39 -2.04
N ILE A 40 -1.54 -4.53 -2.94
CA ILE A 40 -0.10 -4.27 -3.06
C ILE A 40 0.45 -3.55 -1.85
N GLU A 41 -0.29 -2.61 -1.25
CA GLU A 41 0.12 -1.96 -0.02
C GLU A 41 0.29 -2.99 1.11
N HIS A 42 -0.66 -3.91 1.27
CA HIS A 42 -0.53 -5.06 2.18
C HIS A 42 0.74 -5.87 1.90
N LEU A 43 0.98 -6.24 0.64
CA LEU A 43 2.14 -7.03 0.25
C LEU A 43 3.46 -6.29 0.50
N LEU A 44 3.54 -4.99 0.20
CA LEU A 44 4.72 -4.16 0.46
C LEU A 44 5.09 -4.15 1.94
N ILE A 45 4.09 -4.06 2.83
CA ILE A 45 4.29 -4.02 4.27
C ILE A 45 4.53 -5.43 4.86
N ARG A 46 3.80 -6.45 4.40
CA ARG A 46 3.63 -7.72 5.12
C ARG A 46 4.24 -8.94 4.44
N ALA A 47 4.57 -8.88 3.15
CA ALA A 47 5.34 -9.93 2.49
C ALA A 47 6.82 -9.85 2.91
N GLY A 48 7.63 -10.84 2.52
CA GLY A 48 9.03 -11.00 2.88
C GLY A 48 9.25 -12.38 3.49
N ASN A 49 9.99 -13.24 2.78
CA ASN A 49 10.27 -14.64 3.12
C ASN A 49 10.49 -14.91 4.62
N GLU A 50 11.39 -14.13 5.26
CA GLU A 50 11.78 -14.34 6.67
C GLU A 50 11.14 -13.32 7.62
N GLN A 51 10.98 -12.06 7.18
CA GLN A 51 10.47 -10.96 8.01
C GLN A 51 9.70 -9.93 7.19
N SER A 52 8.56 -9.50 7.72
CA SER A 52 7.79 -8.38 7.19
C SER A 52 8.52 -7.05 7.38
N LEU A 53 8.11 -6.03 6.62
CA LEU A 53 8.68 -4.70 6.79
C LEU A 53 8.37 -4.13 8.17
N ASN A 54 7.19 -4.42 8.70
CA ASN A 54 6.81 -4.02 10.07
C ASN A 54 7.77 -4.60 11.11
N GLU A 55 8.04 -5.91 11.06
CA GLU A 55 8.95 -6.56 12.01
C GLU A 55 10.38 -6.01 11.89
N LEU A 56 10.86 -5.80 10.66
CA LEU A 56 12.16 -5.17 10.42
C LEU A 56 12.23 -3.76 10.99
N PHE A 57 11.16 -2.98 10.91
CA PHE A 57 11.14 -1.62 11.44
C PHE A 57 11.08 -1.63 12.96
N ASP A 58 10.23 -2.46 13.54
CA ASP A 58 10.08 -2.60 15.00
C ASP A 58 11.41 -3.02 15.65
N MET A 59 12.13 -3.97 15.06
CA MET A 59 13.45 -4.41 15.52
C MET A 59 14.52 -3.32 15.48
N ASN A 60 14.30 -2.26 14.69
CA ASN A 60 15.23 -1.15 14.51
C ASN A 60 14.71 0.16 15.13
N GLY A 61 13.77 0.08 16.08
CA GLY A 61 13.25 1.27 16.78
C GLY A 61 12.50 2.23 15.85
N ALA A 62 11.94 1.72 14.76
CA ALA A 62 11.18 2.45 13.77
C ALA A 62 9.76 1.89 13.69
N ALA A 63 8.86 2.66 13.10
CA ALA A 63 7.51 2.22 12.79
C ALA A 63 7.17 2.61 11.36
N ILE A 64 6.38 1.79 10.69
CA ILE A 64 5.88 2.03 9.33
C ILE A 64 4.41 1.66 9.23
N LYS A 65 3.71 2.36 8.34
CA LYS A 65 2.36 2.04 7.92
C LYS A 65 2.24 2.23 6.41
N GLY A 66 1.38 1.42 5.81
CA GLY A 66 0.85 1.65 4.48
C GLY A 66 -0.51 2.34 4.57
N GLU A 67 -0.82 3.12 3.54
CA GLU A 67 -2.11 3.75 3.35
C GLU A 67 -2.40 3.77 1.86
N THR A 68 -3.58 3.30 1.48
CA THR A 68 -4.07 3.40 0.10
C THR A 68 -5.22 4.40 0.04
N SER A 69 -5.10 5.36 -0.87
CA SER A 69 -6.16 6.29 -1.27
C SER A 69 -6.71 5.86 -2.65
N ARG A 70 -7.60 6.68 -3.21
CA ARG A 70 -8.09 6.49 -4.57
C ARG A 70 -7.02 6.79 -5.62
N ASP A 71 -6.04 7.62 -5.31
CA ASP A 71 -5.07 8.19 -6.26
C ASP A 71 -3.61 8.10 -5.79
N TYR A 72 -3.37 7.57 -4.59
CA TYR A 72 -2.03 7.21 -4.17
C TYR A 72 -1.96 5.97 -3.25
N ILE A 73 -0.77 5.37 -3.16
CA ILE A 73 -0.31 4.58 -2.01
C ILE A 73 0.74 5.42 -1.28
N ASN A 74 0.71 5.44 0.06
CA ASN A 74 1.67 6.12 0.89
C ASN A 74 2.29 5.14 1.90
N LEU A 75 3.60 4.91 1.81
CA LEU A 75 4.38 4.23 2.83
C LEU A 75 5.02 5.28 3.71
N SER A 76 4.58 5.38 4.96
CA SER A 76 5.05 6.43 5.87
C SER A 76 5.34 5.91 7.25
N GLY A 77 6.22 6.60 7.97
CA GLY A 77 6.68 6.13 9.25
C GLY A 77 7.67 7.07 9.91
N TYR A 78 8.22 6.63 11.03
CA TYR A 78 9.19 7.37 11.81
C TYR A 78 10.27 6.45 12.37
N CYS A 79 11.44 7.02 12.63
CA CYS A 79 12.57 6.36 13.25
C CYS A 79 13.42 7.37 14.02
N LEU A 80 14.43 6.90 14.75
CA LEU A 80 15.48 7.78 15.27
C LEU A 80 16.22 8.47 14.11
N ALA A 81 16.58 9.74 14.29
CA ALA A 81 17.22 10.53 13.24
C ALA A 81 18.57 9.94 12.80
N GLU A 82 19.30 9.31 13.72
CA GLU A 82 20.57 8.63 13.44
C GLU A 82 20.40 7.35 12.60
N ASP A 83 19.25 6.67 12.74
CA ASP A 83 18.93 5.44 12.01
C ASP A 83 18.28 5.68 10.64
N PHE A 84 17.97 6.93 10.29
CA PHE A 84 17.22 7.27 9.07
C PHE A 84 17.81 6.62 7.81
N ASN A 85 19.13 6.71 7.63
CA ASN A 85 19.79 6.14 6.44
C ASN A 85 19.64 4.61 6.36
N LYS A 86 19.63 3.92 7.49
CA LYS A 86 19.46 2.46 7.56
C LYS A 86 18.02 2.08 7.25
N ILE A 87 17.06 2.73 7.94
CA ILE A 87 15.63 2.49 7.76
C ILE A 87 15.19 2.78 6.32
N PHE A 88 15.64 3.91 5.77
CA PHE A 88 15.30 4.29 4.41
C PHE A 88 15.86 3.31 3.37
N LYS A 89 17.07 2.76 3.58
CA LYS A 89 17.62 1.70 2.72
C LYS A 89 16.79 0.42 2.75
N ILE A 90 16.32 0.01 3.93
CA ILE A 90 15.43 -1.16 4.07
C ILE A 90 14.13 -0.93 3.29
N LEU A 91 13.52 0.26 3.45
CA LEU A 91 12.30 0.64 2.72
C LEU A 91 12.48 0.58 1.19
N ILE A 92 13.53 1.22 0.69
CA ILE A 92 13.84 1.26 -0.74
C ILE A 92 14.12 -0.15 -1.27
N SER A 93 14.87 -0.97 -0.54
CA SER A 93 15.10 -2.36 -0.94
C SER A 93 13.80 -3.16 -1.03
N ARG A 94 12.86 -2.94 -0.10
CA ARG A 94 11.55 -3.61 -0.13
C ARG A 94 10.73 -3.22 -1.37
N ILE A 95 10.74 -1.94 -1.72
CA ILE A 95 9.99 -1.45 -2.89
C ILE A 95 10.62 -2.01 -4.18
N PHE A 96 11.92 -1.82 -4.40
CA PHE A 96 12.51 -2.18 -5.70
C PHE A 96 12.77 -3.68 -5.88
N ASN A 97 12.89 -4.44 -4.79
CA ASN A 97 13.15 -5.89 -4.82
C ASN A 97 12.02 -6.67 -4.14
N LEU A 98 10.77 -6.25 -4.33
CA LEU A 98 9.62 -6.93 -3.76
C LEU A 98 9.53 -8.36 -4.32
N SER A 99 9.68 -9.35 -3.44
CA SER A 99 9.44 -10.76 -3.72
C SER A 99 8.24 -11.21 -2.91
N ILE A 100 7.23 -11.68 -3.64
CA ILE A 100 5.95 -12.22 -3.19
C ILE A 100 5.88 -13.68 -3.66
N THR A 101 5.61 -14.56 -2.71
CA THR A 101 5.29 -15.97 -2.93
C THR A 101 3.78 -16.17 -3.06
N GLU A 102 3.35 -17.31 -3.62
CA GLU A 102 1.92 -17.65 -3.70
C GLU A 102 1.28 -17.72 -2.31
N ASP A 103 2.00 -18.25 -1.31
CA ASP A 103 1.48 -18.35 0.06
C ASP A 103 1.26 -16.98 0.71
N GLU A 104 2.16 -16.03 0.48
CA GLU A 104 2.00 -14.64 0.96
C GLU A 104 0.81 -13.95 0.29
N LEU A 105 0.66 -14.11 -1.03
CA LEU A 105 -0.48 -13.60 -1.76
C LEU A 105 -1.79 -14.20 -1.24
N LEU A 106 -1.85 -15.51 -1.06
CA LEU A 106 -3.04 -16.20 -0.52
C LEU A 106 -3.38 -15.73 0.90
N ARG A 107 -2.37 -15.52 1.75
CA ARG A 107 -2.54 -15.00 3.11
C ARG A 107 -3.11 -13.58 3.09
N GLU A 108 -2.51 -12.67 2.32
CA GLU A 108 -2.95 -11.27 2.29
C GLU A 108 -4.30 -11.12 1.58
N LYS A 109 -4.60 -11.92 0.54
CA LYS A 109 -5.96 -12.00 -0.04
C LYS A 109 -7.01 -12.33 1.02
N LYS A 110 -6.75 -13.31 1.91
CA LYS A 110 -7.69 -13.66 2.98
C LYS A 110 -7.91 -12.49 3.95
N ILE A 111 -6.86 -11.76 4.31
CA ILE A 111 -6.96 -10.60 5.20
C ILE A 111 -7.81 -9.50 4.54
N VAL A 112 -7.51 -9.13 3.30
CA VAL A 112 -8.27 -8.11 2.55
C VAL A 112 -9.74 -8.53 2.36
N LEU A 113 -10.01 -9.81 2.12
CA LEU A 113 -11.40 -10.30 2.01
C LEU A 113 -12.16 -10.25 3.34
N ILE A 114 -11.49 -10.40 4.48
CA ILE A 114 -12.07 -10.21 5.82
C ILE A 114 -12.39 -8.73 6.04
N GLU A 115 -11.46 -7.84 5.71
CA GLU A 115 -11.67 -6.39 5.78
C GLU A 115 -12.84 -5.95 4.88
N LEU A 116 -12.95 -6.53 3.68
CA LEU A 116 -14.05 -6.26 2.76
C LEU A 116 -15.38 -6.67 3.38
N ASN A 117 -15.46 -7.85 3.99
CA ASN A 117 -16.66 -8.30 4.69
C ASN A 117 -17.03 -7.34 5.84
N GLN A 118 -16.05 -6.91 6.64
CA GLN A 118 -16.28 -5.97 7.74
C GLN A 118 -16.75 -4.60 7.22
N TYR A 119 -16.16 -4.14 6.12
CA TYR A 119 -16.53 -2.91 5.44
C TYR A 119 -17.98 -2.97 4.91
N GLU A 120 -18.35 -4.04 4.23
CA GLU A 120 -19.71 -4.27 3.73
C GLU A 120 -20.74 -4.32 4.87
N ASN A 121 -20.40 -4.98 5.99
CA ASN A 121 -21.28 -5.08 7.15
C ASN A 121 -21.42 -3.77 7.95
N SER A 122 -20.42 -2.89 7.89
CA SER A 122 -20.39 -1.63 8.65
C SER A 122 -21.00 -0.43 7.90
N LYS A 123 -21.30 -0.56 6.60
CA LYS A 123 -21.92 0.50 5.79
C LYS A 123 -23.34 0.85 6.28
N LYS A 124 -23.42 1.73 7.29
CA LYS A 124 -24.63 2.50 7.61
C LYS A 124 -24.70 3.71 6.65
N SER A 125 -25.59 3.61 5.67
CA SER A 125 -26.15 4.56 4.67
C SER A 125 -25.81 6.07 4.61
N ILE A 126 -24.98 6.67 5.46
CA ILE A 126 -24.91 8.13 5.63
C ILE A 126 -23.90 8.84 4.71
N ASN A 127 -22.94 8.14 4.09
CA ASN A 127 -22.01 8.74 3.12
C ASN A 127 -21.54 7.71 2.09
N ASP A 128 -22.47 7.24 1.26
CA ASP A 128 -22.13 6.32 0.20
C ASP A 128 -21.53 7.08 -1.00
N ASN A 129 -20.21 7.04 -1.13
CA ASN A 129 -19.49 7.63 -2.27
C ASN A 129 -20.04 7.12 -3.62
N ARG A 130 -20.66 5.94 -3.66
CA ARG A 130 -21.31 5.40 -4.87
C ARG A 130 -22.47 6.28 -5.34
N VAL A 131 -23.15 6.96 -4.42
CA VAL A 131 -24.25 7.88 -4.71
C VAL A 131 -23.71 9.23 -5.14
N ILE A 132 -22.73 9.77 -4.41
CA ILE A 132 -22.17 11.11 -4.63
C ILE A 132 -21.38 11.16 -5.96
N PHE A 133 -20.57 10.14 -6.23
CA PHE A 133 -19.65 10.09 -7.36
C PHE A 133 -20.13 9.16 -8.47
N LYS A 134 -21.45 8.96 -8.58
CA LYS A 134 -22.07 8.07 -9.56
C LYS A 134 -21.47 8.27 -10.96
N ASN A 135 -21.18 7.17 -11.65
CA ASN A 135 -20.56 7.13 -12.98
C ASN A 135 -19.11 7.66 -13.05
N SER A 136 -18.38 7.73 -11.94
CA SER A 136 -16.95 8.03 -11.93
C SER A 136 -16.14 6.98 -11.16
N SER A 137 -14.83 6.89 -11.42
CA SER A 137 -13.95 5.97 -10.67
C SER A 137 -13.88 6.26 -9.17
N TRP A 138 -14.26 7.48 -8.75
CA TRP A 138 -14.33 7.89 -7.34
C TRP A 138 -15.49 7.25 -6.57
N SER A 139 -16.47 6.68 -7.28
CA SER A 139 -17.54 5.87 -6.69
C SER A 139 -17.04 4.51 -6.19
N ILE A 140 -15.87 4.06 -6.65
CA ILE A 140 -15.32 2.76 -6.28
C ILE A 140 -14.64 2.85 -4.92
N ASP A 141 -14.98 1.91 -4.04
CA ASP A 141 -14.37 1.80 -2.72
C ASP A 141 -12.92 1.30 -2.85
N ILE A 142 -12.01 1.87 -2.06
CA ILE A 142 -10.57 1.60 -2.09
C ILE A 142 -10.24 0.10 -1.96
N ILE A 143 -11.05 -0.62 -1.17
CA ILE A 143 -10.90 -2.05 -0.92
C ILE A 143 -11.19 -2.93 -2.15
N GLY A 144 -11.78 -2.35 -3.21
CA GLY A 144 -12.01 -3.01 -4.49
C GLY A 144 -13.23 -3.93 -4.50
N THR A 145 -13.17 -4.96 -5.35
CA THR A 145 -14.26 -5.93 -5.51
C THR A 145 -13.82 -7.33 -5.10
N ARG A 146 -14.75 -8.10 -4.52
CA ARG A 146 -14.50 -9.48 -4.09
C ARG A 146 -13.89 -10.34 -5.19
N GLY A 147 -14.48 -10.31 -6.40
CA GLY A 147 -14.03 -11.13 -7.52
C GLY A 147 -12.59 -10.82 -7.95
N ASN A 148 -12.23 -9.54 -8.00
CA ASN A 148 -10.86 -9.15 -8.35
C ASN A 148 -9.86 -9.65 -7.29
N ILE A 149 -10.13 -9.43 -6.01
CA ILE A 149 -9.23 -9.87 -4.93
C ILE A 149 -9.15 -11.40 -4.87
N GLU A 150 -10.26 -12.12 -4.98
CA GLU A 150 -10.33 -13.57 -4.82
C GLU A 150 -9.64 -14.33 -5.96
N TYR A 151 -9.75 -13.85 -7.20
CA TYR A 151 -9.27 -14.58 -8.38
C TYR A 151 -7.96 -14.04 -8.96
N VAL A 152 -7.40 -12.95 -8.44
CA VAL A 152 -6.11 -12.45 -8.93
C VAL A 152 -5.00 -13.47 -8.71
N SER A 153 -4.19 -13.69 -9.75
CA SER A 153 -2.98 -14.52 -9.72
C SER A 153 -1.75 -13.71 -9.35
N LEU A 154 -0.71 -14.40 -8.86
CA LEU A 154 0.57 -13.78 -8.55
C LEU A 154 1.17 -13.06 -9.76
N GLU A 155 1.13 -13.68 -10.94
CA GLU A 155 1.58 -13.07 -12.19
C GLU A 155 0.85 -11.75 -12.49
N THR A 156 -0.47 -11.71 -12.27
CA THR A 156 -1.28 -10.51 -12.53
C THR A 156 -0.93 -9.39 -11.55
N ILE A 157 -0.78 -9.71 -10.26
CA ILE A 157 -0.34 -8.74 -9.25
C ILE A 157 1.05 -8.21 -9.55
N TYR A 158 2.00 -9.06 -9.93
CA TYR A 158 3.33 -8.60 -10.32
C TYR A 158 3.30 -7.71 -11.55
N LYS A 159 2.52 -8.07 -12.57
CA LYS A 159 2.35 -7.23 -13.77
C LYS A 159 1.79 -5.87 -13.42
N PHE A 160 0.77 -5.82 -12.56
CA PHE A 160 0.20 -4.56 -12.08
C PHE A 160 1.24 -3.78 -11.26
N TYR A 161 1.95 -4.43 -10.35
CA TYR A 161 3.02 -3.82 -9.55
C TYR A 161 4.10 -3.20 -10.44
N ILE A 162 4.60 -3.94 -11.44
CA ILE A 162 5.61 -3.48 -12.39
C ILE A 162 5.09 -2.31 -13.23
N LYS A 163 3.85 -2.38 -13.72
CA LYS A 163 3.21 -1.29 -14.46
C LYS A 163 3.18 0.01 -13.64
N GLN A 164 2.92 -0.08 -12.34
CA GLN A 164 2.90 1.09 -11.44
C GLN A 164 4.31 1.49 -10.95
N SER A 165 5.23 0.54 -10.76
CA SER A 165 6.58 0.79 -10.25
C SER A 165 7.60 1.18 -11.31
N ILE A 166 7.36 0.89 -12.60
CA ILE A 166 8.07 1.52 -13.73
C ILE A 166 7.76 3.02 -13.79
N ASN A 167 6.66 3.44 -13.16
CA ASN A 167 6.40 4.85 -12.85
C ASN A 167 6.99 5.27 -11.49
N PHE A 168 8.13 4.70 -11.07
CA PHE A 168 9.01 5.30 -10.04
C PHE A 168 10.16 6.09 -10.63
#